data_AF-A0A352KFN4-F1
#
_entry.id   AF-A0A352KFN4-F1
#
_cell.length_a   1.000
_cell.length_b   1.000
_cell.length_c   1.000
_cell.angle_alpha   90.00
_cell.angle_beta   90.00
_cell.angle_gamma   90.00
#
_symmetry.space_group_name_H-M   'P 1'
#
loop_
_entity.id
_entity.type
_entity.pdbx_description
1 polymer ?
#
loop_
_entity_poly.entity_id
_entity_poly.type
_entity_poly.pdbx_seq_one_letter_code
_entity_poly.pdbx_strand_id
1 'polypeptide(L)' 'EVKPQKGISFLLIDMKTPGITVQPIITMDGGHEVNQIFLEDVRVPVANRVGEENEGWTYAKVLLGHERSGIAG' A
#
# COMPACT_ATOMS: atom_id res chain seq x y z
N GLU A 1 6.05 -26.14 2.05
CA GLU A 1 5.21 -25.19 1.28
C GLU A 1 5.31 -23.81 1.93
N VAL A 2 5.75 -22.79 1.19
CA VAL A 2 5.88 -21.42 1.71
C VAL A 2 4.64 -20.64 1.33
N LYS A 3 3.95 -20.04 2.33
CA LYS A 3 2.77 -19.21 2.05
C LYS A 3 3.18 -18.00 1.20
N PRO A 4 2.48 -17.66 0.10
CA PRO A 4 2.87 -16.57 -0.81
C PRO A 4 3.15 -15.23 -0.12
N GLN A 5 2.45 -14.94 0.97
CA GLN A 5 2.60 -13.72 1.76
C GLN A 5 3.89 -13.64 2.61
N LYS A 6 4.64 -14.74 2.78
CA LYS A 6 5.83 -14.82 3.67
C LYS A 6 7.10 -14.15 3.12
N GLY A 7 6.96 -13.14 2.27
CA GLY A 7 8.06 -12.35 1.70
C GLY A 7 7.68 -10.89 1.45
N ILE A 8 6.56 -10.43 2.01
CA ILE A 8 6.05 -9.08 1.77
C ILE A 8 6.59 -8.16 2.87
N SER A 9 7.19 -7.04 2.50
CA SER A 9 7.56 -5.96 3.43
C SER A 9 6.60 -4.78 3.30
N PHE A 10 6.42 -4.01 4.37
CA PHE A 10 5.54 -2.84 4.39
C PHE A 10 6.39 -1.57 4.35
N LEU A 11 6.13 -0.67 3.42
CA LEU A 11 6.91 0.56 3.21
C LEU A 11 6.04 1.81 3.30
N LEU A 12 6.59 2.88 3.90
CA LEU A 12 6.04 4.23 3.79
C LEU A 12 6.73 4.97 2.64
N ILE A 13 5.94 5.33 1.63
CA ILE A 13 6.46 5.94 0.40
C ILE A 13 5.92 7.38 0.29
N ASP A 14 6.80 8.35 0.06
CA ASP A 14 6.39 9.70 -0.32
C ASP A 14 5.86 9.67 -1.75
N MET A 15 4.59 10.04 -1.96
CA MET A 15 3.93 10.02 -3.28
C MET A 15 4.56 10.98 -4.29
N LYS A 16 5.43 11.90 -3.87
CA LYS A 16 6.22 12.78 -4.75
C LYS A 16 7.55 12.16 -5.18
N THR A 17 7.88 10.95 -4.72
CA THR A 17 9.13 10.28 -5.07
C THR A 17 9.20 10.07 -6.59
N PRO A 18 10.33 10.37 -7.25
CA PRO A 18 10.52 10.08 -8.66
C PRO A 18 10.23 8.61 -8.99
N GLY A 19 9.55 8.38 -10.12
CA GLY A 19 9.10 7.04 -10.55
C GLY A 19 7.68 6.67 -10.12
N ILE A 20 7.02 7.50 -9.30
CA ILE A 20 5.61 7.32 -8.96
C ILE A 20 4.74 8.10 -9.93
N THR A 21 3.82 7.42 -10.60
CA THR A 21 2.77 8.06 -11.41
C THR A 21 1.41 7.71 -10.83
N VAL A 22 0.59 8.74 -10.56
CA VAL A 22 -0.79 8.57 -10.09
C VAL A 22 -1.75 8.95 -11.22
N GLN A 23 -2.63 8.03 -11.58
CA GLN A 23 -3.66 8.23 -12.59
C GLN A 23 -5.05 8.14 -11.95
N PRO A 24 -5.83 9.23 -11.95
CA PRO A 24 -7.22 9.20 -11.51
C PRO A 24 -8.06 8.19 -12.30
N ILE A 25 -8.89 7.42 -11.59
CA ILE A 25 -9.94 6.62 -12.19
C ILE A 25 -11.27 7.29 -11.86
N ILE A 26 -11.97 7.77 -12.88
CA ILE A 26 -13.31 8.34 -12.72
C ILE A 26 -14.33 7.20 -12.70
N THR A 27 -15.08 7.11 -11.61
CA THR A 27 -16.08 6.06 -11.40
C THR A 27 -17.39 6.39 -12.12
N MET A 28 -18.30 5.41 -12.19
CA MET A 28 -19.50 5.49 -13.04
C MET A 28 -20.47 6.61 -12.63
N ASP A 29 -20.48 6.98 -11.35
CA ASP A 29 -21.21 8.12 -10.80
C ASP A 29 -20.49 9.47 -11.01
N GLY A 30 -19.34 9.45 -11.68
CA GLY A 30 -18.51 10.63 -11.94
C GLY A 30 -17.56 10.99 -10.79
N GLY A 31 -17.46 10.15 -9.76
CA GLY A 31 -16.58 10.36 -8.61
C GLY A 31 -15.09 10.22 -8.93
N HIS A 32 -14.25 10.76 -8.04
CA HIS A 32 -12.80 10.53 -8.02
C HIS A 32 -12.34 10.13 -6.62
N GLU A 33 -12.54 8.86 -6.33
CA GLU A 33 -12.11 8.22 -5.07
C GLU A 33 -11.09 7.11 -5.30
N VAL A 34 -10.90 6.67 -6.55
CA VAL A 34 -9.96 5.59 -6.92
C VAL A 34 -8.86 6.13 -7.83
N ASN A 35 -7.65 5.58 -7.69
CA ASN A 35 -6.51 5.87 -8.56
C ASN A 35 -5.81 4.58 -8.97
N GLN A 36 -5.21 4.57 -10.15
CA GLN A 36 -4.16 3.63 -10.51
C GLN A 36 -2.79 4.26 -10.17
N ILE A 37 -1.91 3.50 -9.55
CA ILE A 37 -0.57 3.97 -9.16
C ILE A 37 0.48 3.09 -9.84
N PHE A 38 1.37 3.70 -10.59
CA PHE A 38 2.53 3.06 -11.20
C PHE A 38 3.77 3.37 -10.37
N LEU A 39 4.59 2.34 -10.10
CA LEU A 39 5.84 2.43 -9.35
C LEU A 39 6.98 1.94 -10.24
N GLU A 40 7.69 2.87 -10.88
CA GLU A 40 8.77 2.60 -11.83
C GLU A 40 10.12 3.00 -11.22
N ASP A 41 10.96 2.01 -10.91
CA ASP A 41 12.30 2.21 -10.33
C ASP A 41 12.37 3.10 -9.06
N VAL A 42 11.26 3.19 -8.32
CA VAL A 42 11.14 4.00 -7.11
C VAL A 42 12.17 3.57 -6.06
N ARG A 43 12.97 4.52 -5.58
CA ARG A 43 13.96 4.29 -4.52
C ARG A 43 13.38 4.71 -3.18
N VAL A 44 13.26 3.76 -2.25
CA VAL A 44 12.74 3.97 -0.90
C VAL A 44 13.83 3.68 0.13
N PRO A 45 14.14 4.60 1.07
CA PRO A 45 15.10 4.32 2.13
C PRO A 45 14.64 3.13 3.00
N VAL A 46 15.57 2.27 3.43
CA VAL A 46 15.26 1.13 4.31
C VAL A 46 14.65 1.59 5.64
N ALA A 47 15.02 2.78 6.11
CA ALA A 47 14.44 3.40 7.31
C ALA A 47 12.92 3.65 7.21
N ASN A 48 12.35 3.68 5.99
CA ASN A 48 10.92 3.83 5.77
C ASN A 48 10.17 2.48 5.78
N ARG A 49 10.87 1.36 5.99
CA ARG A 49 10.22 0.06 6.23
C ARG A 49 9.54 0.09 7.59
N VAL A 50 8.28 -0.32 7.61
CA VAL A 50 7.52 -0.51 8.85
C VAL A 50 7.83 -1.89 9.40
N GLY A 51 8.45 -1.92 10.58
CA GLY A 51 8.81 -3.15 11.28
C GLY A 51 9.85 -4.00 10.53
N GLU A 52 9.69 -5.32 10.65
CA GLU A 52 10.66 -6.29 10.17
C GLU A 52 10.49 -6.61 8.68
N GLU A 53 11.60 -6.99 8.04
CA GLU A 53 11.59 -7.47 6.67
C GLU A 53 10.74 -8.75 6.55
N ASN A 54 9.95 -8.85 5.47
CA ASN A 54 9.07 -9.99 5.17
C ASN A 54 7.88 -10.20 6.11
N GLU A 55 7.70 -9.34 7.12
CA GLU A 55 6.56 -9.35 8.05
C GLU A 55 5.45 -8.35 7.69
N GLY A 56 5.54 -7.72 6.51
CA GLY A 56 4.60 -6.70 6.05
C GLY A 56 3.15 -7.16 5.98
N TRP A 57 2.88 -8.42 5.64
CA TRP A 57 1.52 -8.98 5.66
C TRP A 57 0.93 -9.05 7.08
N THR A 58 1.78 -9.29 8.09
CA THR A 58 1.35 -9.28 9.49
C THR A 58 0.86 -7.89 9.88
N TYR A 59 1.60 -6.84 9.53
CA TYR A 59 1.22 -5.45 9.80
C TYR A 59 0.01 -4.98 8.98
N ALA A 60 -0.04 -5.31 7.68
CA ALA A 60 -1.15 -4.92 6.80
C ALA A 60 -2.51 -5.44 7.29
N LYS A 61 -2.57 -6.67 7.82
CA LYS A 61 -3.82 -7.22 8.38
C LYS A 61 -4.35 -6.44 9.57
N VAL A 62 -3.49 -5.80 10.37
CA VAL A 62 -3.94 -4.96 11.48
C VAL A 62 -4.68 -3.74 10.95
N LEU A 63 -4.09 -3.06 9.95
CA LEU A 63 -4.72 -1.92 9.27
C LEU A 63 -6.05 -2.31 8.62
N LEU A 64 -6.08 -3.41 7.86
CA LEU A 64 -7.31 -3.94 7.24
C LEU A 64 -8.38 -4.30 8.29
N GLY A 65 -7.96 -4.76 9.47
CA GLY A 65 -8.87 -5.01 10.59
C GLY A 65 -9.51 -3.72 11.10
N HIS A 66 -8.72 -2.66 11.28
CA HIS A 66 -9.22 -1.34 11.70
C HIS A 66 -10.18 -0.73 10.67
N GLU A 67 -9.84 -0.77 9.37
CA GLU A 67 -10.73 -0.28 8.30
C GLU A 67 -12.06 -1.03 8.30
N ARG A 68 -12.04 -2.36 8.49
CA ARG A 68 -13.26 -3.18 8.58
C ARG A 68 -14.14 -2.80 9.76
N SER A 69 -13.56 -2.50 10.92
CA SER A 69 -14.30 -2.03 12.08
C SER A 69 -14.90 -0.64 11.89
N GLY A 70 -14.25 0.23 11.11
CA GLY A 70 -14.76 1.57 10.78
C GLY A 70 -15.92 1.59 9.78
N ILE A 71 -16.03 0.59 8.91
CA ILE A 71 -17.12 0.47 7.92
C ILE A 71 -18.41 -0.10 8.54
N ALA A 72 -18.31 -0.81 9.68
CA ALA A 72 -19.43 -1.41 10.39
C ALA A 72 -19.99 -0.53 11.53
N GLY A 73 -19.60 0.75 11.59
CA GLY A 73 -20.09 1.74 12.55
C GLY A 73 -21.22 2.59 12.00
#